data_AF-A0A8B6CFF3-F1
#
_entry.id   AF-A0A8B6CFF3-F1
#
_cell.length_a   1.000
_cell.length_b   1.000
_cell.length_c   1.000
_cell.angle_alpha   90.00
_cell.angle_beta   90.00
_cell.angle_gamma   90.00
#
_symmetry.space_group_name_H-M   'P 1'
#
loop_
_entity.id
_entity.type
_entity.pdbx_description
1 polymer ?
#
loop_
_entity_poly.entity_id
_entity_poly.type
_entity_poly.pdbx_seq_one_letter_code
_entity_poly.pdbx_strand_id
1 'polypeptide(L)'
;MVLLYNKSLQKHIEILKVSHDTVIWVKVDKTLFFDKSNDVYICFVYVPHENNIFYDKYDVDIYDCLTEDIASYSSLGPVAAIGDWNSRIGIKPDFIQNDELNITVKNTIDNFISYDSDDEEQVRFSEDKTVNNFGGKLLRLCQSTGLRVCNGRSISDKIGKLTFYNHLGSSVIDYALIHKNYLYLVNEFAVMDFNMWSDHAPVRLTLEIADTGIKTFNSSDDNIFHSTYRWDPDKITEMKTSLISHMDTMNSNVEQMVCTEQSIENTVIKFTETLNTVFKPFCEKHYCIKRNATNIKSNKNSLPNKPWFDDRCKELYIYHCNIRRFNRNRNNLNRQVLIESKKNYKSYENRVKRNYLRYEGNQIDYWRKHNPKQFLIYLKKERRTLIVI
;
A
#
# COMPACT_ATOMS: atom_id res chain seq x y z
N MET A 1 -8.65 -2.09 -3.19
CA MET A 1 -7.26 -1.61 -2.97
C MET A 1 -7.26 -0.48 -1.93
N VAL A 2 -6.15 -0.23 -1.21
CA VAL A 2 -6.03 0.90 -0.26
C VAL A 2 -4.79 1.71 -0.60
N LEU A 3 -4.95 3.02 -0.81
CA LEU A 3 -3.86 3.97 -1.01
C LEU A 3 -3.58 4.73 0.29
N LEU A 4 -2.33 4.67 0.75
CA LEU A 4 -1.85 5.44 1.90
C LEU A 4 -0.81 6.44 1.43
N TYR A 5 -0.99 7.70 1.80
CA TYR A 5 -0.04 8.77 1.51
C TYR A 5 0.20 9.63 2.76
N ASN A 6 1.35 10.29 2.80
CA ASN A 6 1.67 11.19 3.90
C ASN A 6 0.75 12.41 3.86
N LYS A 7 0.18 12.79 5.01
CA LYS A 7 -0.69 13.97 5.14
C LYS A 7 -0.04 15.25 4.59
N SER A 8 1.29 15.37 4.64
CA SER A 8 2.01 16.51 4.03
C SER A 8 1.80 16.64 2.52
N LEU A 9 1.52 15.53 1.84
CA LEU A 9 1.27 15.48 0.39
C LEU A 9 -0.21 15.70 0.03
N GLN A 10 -1.11 15.79 1.01
CA GLN A 10 -2.55 15.86 0.76
C GLN A 10 -2.96 17.01 -0.18
N LYS A 11 -2.29 18.15 -0.09
CA LYS A 11 -2.55 19.31 -0.96
C LYS A 11 -2.00 19.18 -2.38
N HIS A 12 -1.19 18.15 -2.64
CA HIS A 12 -0.51 17.89 -3.92
C HIS A 12 -1.01 16.61 -4.59
N ILE A 13 -2.00 15.93 -3.99
CA ILE A 13 -2.51 14.65 -4.44
C ILE A 13 -4.00 14.81 -4.72
N GLU A 14 -4.39 14.50 -5.96
CA GLU A 14 -5.79 14.48 -6.39
C GLU A 14 -6.11 13.08 -6.92
N ILE A 15 -7.17 12.46 -6.41
CA ILE A 15 -7.65 11.15 -6.91
C ILE A 15 -8.52 11.42 -8.14
N LEU A 16 -8.09 10.94 -9.30
CA LEU A 16 -8.77 11.21 -10.57
C LEU A 16 -9.83 10.16 -10.90
N LYS A 17 -9.51 8.88 -10.68
CA LYS A 17 -10.36 7.76 -11.08
C LYS A 17 -10.12 6.58 -10.14
N VAL A 18 -11.20 5.91 -9.76
CA VAL A 18 -11.17 4.61 -9.07
C VAL A 18 -12.03 3.65 -9.89
N SER A 19 -11.47 2.51 -10.29
CA SER A 19 -12.17 1.53 -11.13
C SER A 19 -12.17 0.15 -10.49
N HIS A 20 -13.36 -0.37 -10.25
CA HIS A 20 -13.62 -1.75 -9.83
C HIS A 20 -12.75 -2.25 -8.66
N ASP A 21 -12.34 -1.36 -7.74
CA ASP A 21 -11.40 -1.62 -6.64
C ASP A 21 -10.00 -2.16 -7.04
N THR A 22 -9.69 -2.15 -8.33
CA THR A 22 -8.47 -2.70 -8.96
C THR A 22 -7.52 -1.61 -9.44
N VAL A 23 -8.04 -0.45 -9.82
CA VAL A 23 -7.25 0.65 -10.38
C VAL A 23 -7.57 1.95 -9.65
N ILE A 24 -6.54 2.69 -9.24
CA ILE A 24 -6.66 4.05 -8.70
C ILE A 24 -5.68 4.95 -9.46
N TRP A 25 -6.20 5.96 -10.15
CA TRP A 25 -5.40 7.02 -10.75
C TRP A 25 -5.29 8.21 -9.81
N VAL A 26 -4.07 8.72 -9.70
CA VAL A 26 -3.72 9.87 -8.87
C VAL A 26 -2.96 10.87 -9.72
N LYS A 27 -3.36 12.13 -9.65
CA LYS A 27 -2.56 13.26 -10.11
C LYS A 27 -1.70 13.77 -8.96
N VAL A 28 -0.42 13.93 -9.24
CA VAL A 28 0.57 14.52 -8.34
C VAL A 28 0.96 15.89 -8.90
N ASP A 29 0.76 16.92 -8.10
CA ASP A 29 0.93 18.31 -8.51
C ASP A 29 2.37 18.62 -8.91
N LYS A 30 2.53 19.29 -10.06
CA LYS A 30 3.80 19.69 -10.67
C LYS A 30 4.72 20.48 -9.75
N THR A 31 4.19 21.19 -8.76
CA THR A 31 4.99 21.97 -7.79
C THR A 31 5.96 21.11 -6.97
N LEU A 32 5.72 19.79 -6.92
CA LEU A 32 6.62 18.82 -6.29
C LEU A 32 7.85 18.47 -7.14
N PHE A 33 7.85 18.73 -8.45
CA PHE A 33 8.90 18.31 -9.37
C PHE A 33 9.82 19.49 -9.76
N PHE A 34 11.06 19.19 -10.16
CA PHE A 34 12.08 20.22 -10.43
C PHE A 34 11.71 21.16 -11.59
N ASP A 35 11.20 20.59 -12.68
CA ASP A 35 10.84 21.33 -13.89
C ASP A 35 9.53 22.12 -13.72
N LYS A 36 8.68 21.74 -12.76
CA LYS A 36 7.35 22.31 -12.50
C LYS A 36 6.49 22.44 -13.76
N SER A 37 6.78 21.62 -14.77
CA SER A 37 6.24 21.76 -16.11
C SER A 37 4.84 21.17 -16.16
N ASN A 38 4.76 19.90 -15.79
CA ASN A 38 3.60 19.04 -15.93
C ASN A 38 3.28 18.33 -14.61
N ASP A 39 2.00 18.08 -14.38
CA ASP A 39 1.56 17.20 -13.30
C ASP A 39 1.95 15.76 -13.66
N VAL A 40 2.18 14.92 -12.64
CA VAL A 40 2.53 13.50 -12.84
C VAL A 40 1.34 12.62 -12.50
N TYR A 41 1.03 11.68 -13.38
CA TYR A 41 -0.13 10.81 -13.29
C TYR A 41 0.32 9.39 -12.91
N ILE A 42 -0.06 8.95 -11.71
CA ILE A 42 0.33 7.65 -11.17
C ILE A 42 -0.90 6.73 -11.07
N CYS A 43 -0.81 5.60 -11.76
CA CYS A 43 -1.77 4.52 -11.68
C CYS A 43 -1.32 3.48 -10.66
N PHE A 44 -2.14 3.22 -9.64
CA PHE A 44 -1.96 2.08 -8.75
C PHE A 44 -2.83 0.92 -9.22
N VAL A 45 -2.22 -0.24 -9.43
CA VAL A 45 -2.85 -1.37 -10.10
C VAL A 45 -2.85 -2.62 -9.22
N TYR A 46 -4.00 -3.29 -9.17
CA TYR A 46 -4.17 -4.66 -8.73
C TYR A 46 -5.01 -5.40 -9.77
N VAL A 47 -4.36 -6.13 -10.68
CA VAL A 47 -5.04 -6.98 -11.66
C VAL A 47 -5.37 -8.32 -11.00
N PRO A 48 -6.64 -8.73 -10.87
CA PRO A 48 -6.98 -10.06 -10.36
C PRO A 48 -6.35 -11.16 -11.20
N HIS A 49 -6.08 -12.33 -10.62
CA HIS A 49 -5.55 -13.47 -11.39
C HIS A 49 -6.51 -13.90 -12.51
N GLU A 50 -5.99 -14.50 -13.60
CA GLU A 50 -6.79 -14.78 -14.82
C GLU A 50 -8.10 -15.54 -14.57
N ASN A 51 -8.09 -16.46 -13.61
CA ASN A 51 -9.23 -17.31 -13.28
C ASN A 51 -10.14 -16.72 -12.18
N ASN A 52 -10.11 -15.40 -11.97
CA ASN A 52 -10.89 -14.75 -10.91
C ASN A 52 -12.31 -14.44 -11.39
N ILE A 53 -13.31 -14.72 -10.54
CA ILE A 53 -14.75 -14.43 -10.76
C ILE A 53 -15.01 -12.95 -11.08
N PHE A 54 -14.06 -12.06 -10.75
CA PHE A 54 -14.06 -10.66 -11.17
C PHE A 54 -14.38 -10.50 -12.65
N TYR A 55 -13.76 -11.26 -13.53
CA TYR A 55 -13.93 -11.10 -14.98
C TYR A 55 -15.33 -11.53 -15.42
N ASP A 56 -15.90 -12.58 -14.83
CA ASP A 56 -17.28 -13.00 -15.09
C ASP A 56 -18.30 -11.97 -14.59
N LYS A 57 -17.98 -11.26 -13.50
CA LYS A 57 -18.88 -10.30 -12.86
C LYS A 57 -18.93 -8.95 -13.58
N TYR A 58 -17.78 -8.45 -14.02
CA TYR A 58 -17.65 -7.09 -14.54
C TYR A 58 -17.53 -7.04 -16.07
N ASP A 59 -17.32 -8.18 -16.74
CA ASP A 59 -17.17 -8.30 -18.20
C ASP A 59 -16.26 -7.20 -18.79
N VAL A 60 -15.06 -7.08 -18.20
CA VAL A 60 -14.14 -5.97 -18.46
C VAL A 60 -12.73 -6.48 -18.79
N ASP A 61 -12.13 -5.93 -19.85
CA ASP A 61 -10.70 -6.08 -20.10
C ASP A 61 -9.93 -4.93 -19.45
N ILE A 62 -9.34 -5.21 -18.28
CA ILE A 62 -8.57 -4.22 -17.52
C ILE A 62 -7.40 -3.66 -18.35
N TYR A 63 -6.80 -4.45 -19.24
CA TYR A 63 -5.66 -3.99 -20.03
C TYR A 63 -6.08 -2.97 -21.09
N ASP A 64 -7.23 -3.16 -21.72
CA ASP A 64 -7.75 -2.20 -22.69
C ASP A 64 -8.15 -0.90 -21.99
N CYS A 65 -8.87 -0.98 -20.87
CA CYS A 65 -9.20 0.20 -20.06
C CYS A 65 -7.95 0.96 -19.59
N LEU A 66 -6.91 0.25 -19.13
CA LEU A 66 -5.65 0.88 -18.73
C LEU A 66 -4.94 1.52 -19.93
N THR A 67 -4.97 0.90 -21.11
CA THR A 67 -4.35 1.43 -22.32
C THR A 67 -4.99 2.77 -22.72
N GLU A 68 -6.33 2.85 -22.69
CA GLU A 68 -7.08 4.09 -22.95
C GLU A 68 -6.78 5.17 -21.91
N ASP A 69 -6.76 4.80 -20.62
CA ASP A 69 -6.44 5.73 -19.53
C ASP A 69 -5.01 6.26 -19.67
N ILE A 70 -4.04 5.39 -19.93
CA ILE A 70 -2.62 5.75 -20.12
C ILE A 70 -2.49 6.70 -21.31
N ALA A 71 -3.13 6.41 -22.45
CA ALA A 71 -3.10 7.30 -23.61
C ALA A 71 -3.67 8.69 -23.28
N SER A 72 -4.79 8.73 -22.55
CA SER A 72 -5.43 9.98 -22.13
C SER A 72 -4.52 10.79 -21.21
N TYR A 73 -3.94 10.18 -20.17
CA TYR A 73 -3.09 10.89 -19.23
C TYR A 73 -1.70 11.23 -19.77
N SER A 74 -1.17 10.43 -20.71
CA SER A 74 0.12 10.73 -21.37
C SER A 74 0.06 12.01 -22.19
N SER A 75 -1.13 12.42 -22.65
CA SER A 75 -1.33 13.71 -23.31
C SER A 75 -1.23 14.92 -22.37
N LEU A 76 -1.34 14.69 -21.05
CA LEU A 76 -1.36 15.75 -20.03
C LEU A 76 -0.02 15.87 -19.30
N GLY A 77 0.72 14.78 -19.15
CA GLY A 77 2.01 14.78 -18.45
C GLY A 77 2.60 13.39 -18.26
N PRO A 78 3.68 13.27 -17.47
CA PRO A 78 4.33 12.00 -17.20
C PRO A 78 3.40 10.97 -16.57
N VAL A 79 3.41 9.75 -17.11
CA VAL A 79 2.62 8.62 -16.61
C VAL A 79 3.52 7.53 -16.01
N ALA A 80 3.11 7.06 -14.83
CA ALA A 80 3.65 5.87 -14.18
C ALA A 80 2.52 4.93 -13.78
N ALA A 81 2.76 3.61 -13.83
CA ALA A 81 1.82 2.61 -13.34
C ALA A 81 2.55 1.59 -12.45
N ILE A 82 2.04 1.35 -11.24
CA ILE A 82 2.71 0.52 -10.24
C ILE A 82 1.74 -0.37 -9.48
N GLY A 83 2.13 -1.62 -9.22
CA GLY A 83 1.36 -2.52 -8.35
C GLY A 83 1.47 -3.97 -8.77
N ASP A 84 0.48 -4.77 -8.37
CA ASP A 84 0.39 -6.21 -8.67
C ASP A 84 -0.40 -6.42 -9.96
N TRP A 85 0.30 -6.87 -11.00
CA TRP A 85 -0.28 -7.10 -12.32
C TRP A 85 -0.75 -8.54 -12.54
N ASN A 86 -0.45 -9.45 -11.60
CA ASN A 86 -0.59 -10.90 -11.78
C ASN A 86 -0.08 -11.41 -13.16
N SER A 87 0.88 -10.68 -13.72
CA SER A 87 1.40 -10.84 -15.08
C SER A 87 2.83 -11.33 -15.01
N ARG A 88 3.12 -12.44 -15.66
CA ARG A 88 4.49 -12.94 -15.78
C ARG A 88 4.93 -12.60 -17.19
N ILE A 89 5.90 -11.70 -17.34
CA ILE A 89 6.37 -11.23 -18.66
C ILE A 89 7.74 -11.83 -19.06
N GLY A 90 8.33 -12.66 -18.20
CA GLY A 90 9.62 -13.29 -18.46
C GLY A 90 10.71 -12.28 -18.77
N ILE A 91 11.54 -12.56 -19.78
CA ILE A 91 12.51 -11.60 -20.33
C ILE A 91 12.09 -11.07 -21.70
N LYS A 92 10.79 -11.17 -22.03
CA LYS A 92 10.32 -10.65 -23.31
C LYS A 92 10.42 -9.10 -23.31
N PRO A 93 10.77 -8.51 -24.46
CA PRO A 93 10.86 -7.06 -24.60
C PRO A 93 9.48 -6.43 -24.45
N ASP A 94 9.41 -5.40 -23.63
CA ASP A 94 8.29 -4.48 -23.40
C ASP A 94 8.34 -3.25 -24.33
N PHE A 95 9.18 -3.32 -25.36
CA PHE A 95 9.35 -2.34 -26.42
C PHE A 95 9.27 -3.04 -27.78
N ILE A 96 9.10 -2.26 -28.85
CA ILE A 96 9.09 -2.77 -30.21
C ILE A 96 10.55 -3.01 -30.64
N GLN A 97 10.89 -4.25 -30.99
CA GLN A 97 12.25 -4.57 -31.45
C GLN A 97 12.41 -4.17 -32.91
N ASN A 98 13.55 -3.56 -33.26
CA ASN A 98 13.83 -3.04 -34.60
C ASN A 98 12.75 -2.04 -35.05
N ASP A 99 12.41 -1.10 -34.18
CA ASP A 99 11.39 -0.08 -34.44
C ASP A 99 11.94 1.02 -35.37
N GLU A 100 12.22 0.62 -36.61
CA GLU A 100 12.73 1.49 -37.66
C GLU A 100 11.70 1.62 -38.79
N LEU A 101 11.24 2.84 -39.02
CA LEU A 101 10.49 3.16 -40.23
C LEU A 101 11.43 3.40 -41.41
N ASN A 102 11.00 2.95 -42.58
CA ASN A 102 11.66 3.31 -43.83
C ASN A 102 11.70 4.84 -43.99
N ILE A 103 12.86 5.38 -44.37
CA ILE A 103 13.12 6.83 -44.49
C ILE A 103 12.06 7.56 -45.34
N THR A 104 11.57 6.92 -46.41
CA THR A 104 10.55 7.50 -47.29
C THR A 104 9.20 7.60 -46.59
N VAL A 105 8.84 6.58 -45.81
CA VAL A 105 7.61 6.59 -45.00
C VAL A 105 7.74 7.65 -43.91
N LYS A 106 8.85 7.66 -43.17
CA LYS A 106 9.13 8.65 -42.11
C LYS A 106 8.98 10.08 -42.61
N ASN A 107 9.67 10.44 -43.70
CA ASN A 107 9.58 11.79 -44.29
C ASN A 107 8.17 12.16 -44.76
N THR A 108 7.36 11.18 -45.16
CA THR A 108 5.98 11.41 -45.59
C THR A 108 5.06 11.64 -44.39
N ILE A 109 5.23 10.88 -43.31
CA ILE A 109 4.36 10.94 -42.14
C ILE A 109 4.77 11.99 -41.11
N ASP A 110 6.04 12.42 -41.07
CA ASP A 110 6.56 13.37 -40.08
C ASP A 110 5.79 14.71 -40.10
N ASN A 111 5.18 15.07 -41.23
CA ASN A 111 4.32 16.25 -41.35
C ASN A 111 2.91 16.09 -40.73
N PHE A 112 2.50 14.85 -40.45
CA PHE A 112 1.17 14.49 -39.96
C PHE A 112 1.19 13.91 -38.53
N ILE A 113 2.19 13.09 -38.23
CA ILE A 113 2.30 12.36 -36.96
C ILE A 113 3.79 12.31 -36.58
N SER A 114 4.10 12.67 -35.33
CA SER A 114 5.42 12.47 -34.75
C SER A 114 5.62 10.98 -34.45
N TYR A 115 6.54 10.33 -35.17
CA TYR A 115 6.95 8.95 -34.87
C TYR A 115 8.19 8.95 -33.98
N ASP A 116 8.02 8.47 -32.75
CA ASP A 116 9.06 8.32 -31.74
C ASP A 116 9.43 6.84 -31.63
N SER A 117 10.45 6.42 -32.39
CA SER A 117 10.92 5.03 -32.43
C SER A 117 11.39 4.56 -31.05
N ASP A 118 11.20 3.28 -30.76
CA ASP A 118 11.88 2.64 -29.65
C ASP A 118 13.36 2.45 -30.00
N ASP A 119 14.24 3.15 -29.27
CA ASP A 119 15.66 2.81 -29.26
C ASP A 119 15.84 1.36 -28.78
N GLU A 120 16.90 0.67 -29.22
CA GLU A 120 17.27 -0.65 -28.68
C GLU A 120 17.60 -0.54 -27.19
N GLU A 121 16.57 -0.53 -26.35
CA GLU A 121 16.70 -0.50 -24.92
C GLU A 121 17.25 -1.84 -24.42
N GLN A 122 18.05 -1.78 -23.37
CA GLN A 122 18.54 -3.00 -22.75
C GLN A 122 17.35 -3.85 -22.25
N VAL A 123 17.30 -5.09 -22.72
CA VAL A 123 16.32 -6.09 -22.24
C VAL A 123 16.50 -6.25 -20.74
N ARG A 124 15.40 -6.14 -19.99
CA ARG A 124 15.40 -6.28 -18.53
C ARG A 124 15.90 -7.66 -18.10
N PHE A 125 16.56 -7.71 -16.94
CA PHE A 125 16.78 -8.98 -16.26
C PHE A 125 15.53 -9.41 -15.49
N SER A 126 15.42 -10.71 -15.21
CA SER A 126 14.38 -11.23 -14.33
C SER A 126 14.76 -12.60 -13.79
N GLU A 127 14.51 -12.84 -12.50
CA GLU A 127 14.58 -14.16 -11.89
C GLU A 127 13.43 -15.06 -12.36
N ASP A 128 12.32 -14.48 -12.82
CA ASP A 128 11.20 -15.19 -13.42
C ASP A 128 11.27 -15.14 -14.95
N LYS A 129 11.42 -16.31 -15.59
CA LYS A 129 11.49 -16.45 -17.06
C LYS A 129 10.16 -16.82 -17.71
N THR A 130 9.12 -17.02 -16.91
CA THR A 130 7.84 -17.52 -17.42
C THR A 130 7.01 -16.38 -18.01
N VAL A 131 6.23 -16.70 -19.05
CA VAL A 131 5.23 -15.80 -19.61
C VAL A 131 3.84 -16.42 -19.49
N ASN A 132 2.88 -15.70 -18.91
CA ASN A 132 1.47 -16.11 -18.89
C ASN A 132 0.62 -15.27 -19.85
N ASN A 133 -0.67 -15.60 -20.00
CA ASN A 133 -1.60 -14.91 -20.91
C ASN A 133 -1.67 -13.41 -20.60
N PHE A 134 -1.80 -13.06 -19.32
CA PHE A 134 -1.83 -11.68 -18.85
C PHE A 134 -0.51 -10.96 -19.07
N GLY A 135 0.62 -11.65 -18.94
CA GLY A 135 1.92 -11.11 -19.34
C GLY A 135 1.99 -10.73 -20.82
N GLY A 136 1.35 -11.50 -21.71
CA GLY A 136 1.21 -11.13 -23.11
C GLY A 136 0.32 -9.90 -23.35
N LYS A 137 -0.66 -9.64 -22.48
CA LYS A 137 -1.44 -8.39 -22.52
C LYS A 137 -0.63 -7.21 -21.98
N LEU A 138 0.08 -7.39 -20.86
CA LEU A 138 0.94 -6.36 -20.29
C LEU A 138 2.05 -5.92 -21.26
N LEU A 139 2.70 -6.86 -21.95
CA LEU A 139 3.70 -6.53 -22.97
C LEU A 139 3.12 -5.71 -24.12
N ARG A 140 1.92 -6.06 -24.60
CA ARG A 140 1.22 -5.29 -25.64
C ARG A 140 0.88 -3.89 -25.17
N LEU A 141 0.38 -3.75 -23.93
CA LEU A 141 0.13 -2.45 -23.30
C LEU A 141 1.41 -1.61 -23.26
N CYS A 142 2.54 -2.18 -22.81
CA CYS A 142 3.82 -1.48 -22.79
C CYS A 142 4.24 -1.00 -24.19
N GLN A 143 4.16 -1.88 -25.19
CA GLN A 143 4.51 -1.58 -26.58
C GLN A 143 3.60 -0.52 -27.21
N SER A 144 2.29 -0.54 -26.91
CA SER A 144 1.34 0.42 -27.47
C SER A 144 1.36 1.78 -26.78
N THR A 145 1.81 1.84 -25.53
CA THR A 145 1.79 3.08 -24.72
C THR A 145 3.17 3.70 -24.52
N GLY A 146 4.25 3.03 -24.92
CA GLY A 146 5.62 3.49 -24.63
C GLY A 146 6.03 3.35 -23.16
N LEU A 147 5.23 2.66 -22.32
CA LEU A 147 5.60 2.35 -20.94
C LEU A 147 6.70 1.28 -20.88
N ARG A 148 7.69 1.49 -20.01
CA ARG A 148 8.81 0.59 -19.75
C ARG A 148 8.80 0.06 -18.32
N VAL A 149 9.07 -1.22 -18.19
CA VAL A 149 9.18 -1.94 -16.91
C VAL A 149 10.50 -1.56 -16.22
N CYS A 150 10.45 -0.98 -15.03
CA CYS A 150 11.65 -0.63 -14.27
C CYS A 150 12.35 -1.85 -13.65
N ASN A 151 11.59 -2.91 -13.32
CA ASN A 151 12.13 -4.13 -12.72
C ASN A 151 13.18 -4.77 -13.63
N GLY A 152 14.36 -5.10 -13.08
CA GLY A 152 15.45 -5.68 -13.86
C GLY A 152 16.28 -4.69 -14.67
N ARG A 153 16.02 -3.38 -14.57
CA ARG A 153 16.79 -2.32 -15.26
C ARG A 153 17.53 -1.39 -14.29
N SER A 154 16.99 -1.19 -13.10
CA SER A 154 17.62 -0.30 -12.10
C SER A 154 18.87 -0.91 -11.45
N ILE A 155 19.81 -0.06 -11.04
CA ILE A 155 21.04 -0.45 -10.33
C ILE A 155 20.72 -1.26 -9.06
N SER A 156 19.60 -0.96 -8.40
CA SER A 156 19.17 -1.61 -7.16
C SER A 156 18.36 -2.90 -7.40
N ASP A 157 18.08 -3.22 -8.66
CA ASP A 157 17.37 -4.43 -9.08
C ASP A 157 17.94 -5.04 -10.39
N LYS A 158 19.27 -5.14 -10.51
CA LYS A 158 19.95 -5.63 -11.73
C LYS A 158 19.59 -7.06 -12.16
N ILE A 159 19.08 -7.88 -11.25
CA ILE A 159 18.73 -9.29 -11.54
C ILE A 159 17.23 -9.48 -11.79
N GLY A 160 16.42 -8.43 -11.63
CA GLY A 160 14.96 -8.47 -11.71
C GLY A 160 14.38 -9.44 -10.67
N LYS A 161 14.57 -9.07 -9.40
CA LYS A 161 14.27 -9.88 -8.22
C LYS A 161 12.83 -10.37 -8.20
N LEU A 162 12.61 -11.57 -7.67
CA LEU A 162 11.29 -12.09 -7.32
C LEU A 162 10.55 -11.09 -6.42
N THR A 163 9.30 -10.80 -6.78
CA THR A 163 8.40 -9.92 -6.02
C THR A 163 7.36 -10.72 -5.25
N PHE A 164 7.16 -11.99 -5.60
CA PHE A 164 6.18 -12.87 -4.98
C PHE A 164 6.77 -14.24 -4.66
N TYR A 165 6.42 -14.81 -3.51
CA TYR A 165 6.64 -16.22 -3.22
C TYR A 165 5.56 -16.79 -2.30
N ASN A 166 5.10 -17.99 -2.63
CA ASN A 166 4.26 -18.77 -1.75
C ASN A 166 4.63 -20.27 -1.83
N HIS A 167 3.77 -21.11 -1.27
CA HIS A 167 3.94 -22.56 -1.29
C HIS A 167 3.80 -23.17 -2.70
N LEU A 168 3.10 -22.50 -3.62
CA LEU A 168 2.89 -22.95 -5.00
C LEU A 168 4.03 -22.56 -5.92
N GLY A 169 4.71 -21.44 -5.65
CA GLY A 169 5.72 -20.94 -6.56
C GLY A 169 6.34 -19.62 -6.13
N SER A 170 6.96 -18.97 -7.09
CA SER A 170 7.51 -17.63 -7.00
C SER A 170 7.47 -16.99 -8.37
N SER A 171 7.29 -15.68 -8.41
CA SER A 171 7.18 -14.95 -9.66
C SER A 171 7.63 -13.50 -9.50
N VAL A 172 7.82 -12.84 -10.64
CA VAL A 172 7.82 -11.38 -10.74
C VAL A 172 6.46 -11.02 -11.30
N ILE A 173 5.63 -10.35 -10.50
CA ILE A 173 4.27 -9.93 -10.86
C ILE A 173 3.95 -8.51 -10.40
N ASP A 174 4.77 -7.95 -9.50
CA ASP A 174 4.67 -6.58 -9.04
C ASP A 174 5.63 -5.70 -9.86
N TYR A 175 5.09 -4.80 -10.68
CA TYR A 175 5.90 -3.97 -11.57
C TYR A 175 5.69 -2.49 -11.32
N ALA A 176 6.74 -1.71 -11.54
CA ALA A 176 6.64 -0.28 -11.84
C ALA A 176 6.90 -0.06 -13.33
N LEU A 177 6.01 0.65 -13.99
CA LEU A 177 6.04 1.00 -15.40
C LEU A 177 6.10 2.52 -15.54
N ILE A 178 6.95 3.04 -16.41
CA ILE A 178 7.10 4.47 -16.65
C ILE A 178 7.29 4.72 -18.13
N HIS A 179 6.66 5.77 -18.65
CA HIS A 179 6.78 6.10 -20.06
C HIS A 179 8.24 6.41 -20.41
N LYS A 180 8.73 5.88 -21.55
CA LYS A 180 10.15 5.97 -21.95
C LYS A 180 10.72 7.39 -21.87
N ASN A 181 9.94 8.37 -22.33
CA ASN A 181 10.32 9.78 -22.34
C ASN A 181 10.49 10.41 -20.95
N TYR A 182 10.03 9.75 -19.88
CA TYR A 182 10.12 10.23 -18.50
C TYR A 182 10.93 9.31 -17.58
N LEU A 183 11.70 8.37 -18.14
CA LEU A 183 12.62 7.53 -17.37
C LEU A 183 13.66 8.36 -16.61
N TYR A 184 14.00 9.57 -17.09
CA TYR A 184 14.92 10.48 -16.40
C TYR A 184 14.39 10.96 -15.03
N LEU A 185 13.08 10.92 -14.79
CA LEU A 185 12.49 11.26 -13.48
C LEU A 185 12.75 10.18 -12.42
N VAL A 186 13.18 8.99 -12.84
CA VAL A 186 13.39 7.84 -11.95
C VAL A 186 14.78 7.91 -11.35
N ASN A 187 14.84 8.20 -10.06
CA ASN A 187 16.10 8.11 -9.33
C ASN A 187 16.44 6.64 -9.02
N GLU A 188 15.47 5.86 -8.57
CA GLU A 188 15.71 4.47 -8.16
C GLU A 188 14.45 3.61 -8.28
N PHE A 189 14.65 2.34 -8.68
CA PHE A 189 13.67 1.27 -8.49
C PHE A 189 14.31 0.12 -7.71
N ALA A 190 13.61 -0.39 -6.70
CA ALA A 190 14.07 -1.51 -5.89
C ALA A 190 12.95 -2.44 -5.47
N VAL A 191 13.22 -3.75 -5.52
CA VAL A 191 12.43 -4.77 -4.83
C VAL A 191 12.98 -4.91 -3.42
N MET A 192 12.14 -4.63 -2.43
CA MET A 192 12.49 -4.68 -1.02
C MET A 192 12.58 -6.11 -0.50
N ASP A 193 12.98 -6.22 0.76
CA ASP A 193 13.02 -7.48 1.48
C ASP A 193 11.62 -8.03 1.78
N PHE A 194 11.46 -9.34 1.64
CA PHE A 194 10.25 -10.01 2.10
C PHE A 194 10.11 -9.86 3.61
N ASN A 195 8.87 -9.75 4.06
CA ASN A 195 8.54 -9.63 5.47
C ASN A 195 7.41 -10.60 5.84
N MET A 196 6.89 -10.46 7.06
CA MET A 196 5.90 -11.39 7.61
C MET A 196 4.46 -11.06 7.23
N TRP A 197 4.24 -9.87 6.67
CA TRP A 197 2.93 -9.28 6.44
C TRP A 197 2.32 -9.73 5.11
N SER A 198 3.17 -10.14 4.16
CA SER A 198 2.75 -10.58 2.84
C SER A 198 3.65 -11.69 2.29
N ASP A 199 3.13 -12.42 1.31
CA ASP A 199 3.89 -13.22 0.34
C ASP A 199 4.51 -12.38 -0.79
N HIS A 200 4.11 -11.12 -0.90
CA HIS A 200 4.74 -10.12 -1.77
C HIS A 200 5.87 -9.37 -1.06
N ALA A 201 6.92 -9.06 -1.81
CA ALA A 201 7.95 -8.10 -1.45
C ALA A 201 7.47 -6.71 -1.90
N PRO A 202 7.60 -5.67 -1.05
CA PRO A 202 7.30 -4.32 -1.48
C PRO A 202 8.16 -3.91 -2.68
N VAL A 203 7.55 -3.30 -3.69
CA VAL A 203 8.27 -2.60 -4.75
C VAL A 203 8.36 -1.12 -4.41
N ARG A 204 9.51 -0.50 -4.69
CA ARG A 204 9.75 0.91 -4.43
C ARG A 204 10.19 1.58 -5.72
N LEU A 205 9.49 2.65 -6.07
CA LEU A 205 9.87 3.59 -7.10
C LEU A 205 10.15 4.94 -6.43
N THR A 206 11.29 5.53 -6.72
CA THR A 206 11.66 6.85 -6.22
C THR A 206 11.79 7.79 -7.40
N LEU A 207 10.96 8.84 -7.39
CA LEU A 207 10.98 9.90 -8.36
C LEU A 207 11.76 11.09 -7.81
N GLU A 208 12.47 11.78 -8.70
CA GLU A 208 13.17 13.01 -8.36
C GLU A 208 12.18 14.15 -8.12
N ILE A 209 12.27 14.81 -6.96
CA ILE A 209 11.37 15.91 -6.56
C ILE A 209 12.19 17.18 -6.32
N ALA A 210 11.59 18.34 -6.60
CA ALA A 210 12.17 19.62 -6.22
C ALA A 210 12.36 19.69 -4.70
N ASP A 211 13.40 20.41 -4.25
CA ASP A 211 13.55 20.76 -2.84
C ASP A 211 12.40 21.71 -2.45
N THR A 212 11.31 21.11 -1.99
CA THR A 212 10.05 21.79 -1.64
C THR A 212 9.98 22.15 -0.17
N GLY A 213 11.07 21.94 0.60
CA GLY A 213 11.06 22.07 2.06
C GLY A 213 10.15 21.06 2.76
N ILE A 214 9.58 20.10 2.02
CA ILE A 214 8.87 18.95 2.59
C ILE A 214 9.94 18.10 3.26
N LYS A 215 9.88 17.99 4.60
CA LYS A 215 10.80 17.15 5.35
C LYS A 215 10.74 15.73 4.80
N THR A 216 11.75 15.35 4.04
CA THR A 216 12.01 13.97 3.69
C THR A 216 12.27 13.23 5.00
N PHE A 217 11.46 12.21 5.29
CA PHE A 217 11.84 11.26 6.32
C PHE A 217 12.97 10.42 5.72
N ASN A 218 14.19 10.94 5.81
CA ASN A 218 15.38 10.13 5.62
C ASN A 218 15.26 8.96 6.59
N SER A 219 15.02 7.76 6.06
CA SER A 219 14.93 6.52 6.82
C SER A 219 16.28 6.07 7.41
N SER A 220 17.22 7.00 7.57
CA SER A 220 18.60 6.77 7.97
C SER A 220 19.02 7.44 9.28
N ASP A 221 18.17 8.21 9.97
CA ASP A 221 18.55 8.75 11.29
C ASP A 221 17.53 8.55 12.41
N ASP A 222 18.10 8.21 13.56
CA ASP A 222 17.47 7.72 14.77
C ASP A 222 16.45 8.69 15.38
N ASN A 223 15.18 8.25 15.38
CA ASN A 223 14.13 8.44 16.39
C ASN A 223 12.76 8.49 15.70
N ILE A 224 12.00 7.39 15.78
CA ILE A 224 10.62 7.38 15.31
C ILE A 224 9.79 8.12 16.36
N PHE A 225 9.31 9.31 16.00
CA PHE A 225 8.32 10.03 16.78
C PHE A 225 6.95 9.50 16.43
N HIS A 226 6.21 9.05 17.44
CA HIS A 226 4.83 8.63 17.27
C HIS A 226 3.95 9.54 18.11
N SER A 227 2.79 9.90 17.58
CA SER A 227 1.70 10.48 18.35
C SER A 227 0.67 9.37 18.59
N THR A 228 0.31 9.16 19.86
CA THR A 228 -0.87 8.37 20.20
C THR A 228 -1.89 9.29 20.84
N TYR A 229 -3.15 9.08 20.50
CA TYR A 229 -4.27 9.73 21.16
C TYR A 229 -4.69 8.88 22.35
N ARG A 230 -4.42 9.36 23.57
CA ARG A 230 -4.83 8.72 24.81
C ARG A 230 -5.31 9.79 25.78
N TRP A 231 -6.57 9.65 26.22
CA TRP A 231 -7.17 10.46 27.27
C TRP A 231 -6.26 10.58 28.48
N ASP A 232 -5.96 11.81 28.88
CA ASP A 232 -5.21 12.11 30.08
C ASP A 232 -6.19 12.32 31.24
N PRO A 233 -6.34 11.35 32.18
CA PRO A 233 -7.35 11.43 33.24
C PRO A 233 -7.19 12.68 34.11
N ASP A 234 -5.95 13.15 34.25
CA ASP A 234 -5.58 14.29 35.08
C ASP A 234 -6.01 15.63 34.47
N LYS A 235 -6.28 15.69 33.15
CA LYS A 235 -6.67 16.91 32.43
C LYS A 235 -8.17 17.00 32.13
N ILE A 236 -8.98 16.09 32.68
CA ILE A 236 -10.43 16.02 32.41
C ILE A 236 -11.13 17.34 32.75
N THR A 237 -10.76 18.00 33.85
CA THR A 237 -11.40 19.24 34.29
C THR A 237 -11.12 20.39 33.31
N GLU A 238 -9.87 20.55 32.89
CA GLU A 238 -9.46 21.57 31.91
C GLU A 238 -10.11 21.35 30.55
N MET A 239 -10.19 20.10 30.12
CA MET A 239 -10.86 19.71 28.89
C MET A 239 -12.37 19.99 28.95
N LYS A 240 -13.04 19.70 30.07
CA LYS A 240 -14.46 20.04 30.25
C LYS A 240 -14.68 21.55 30.17
N THR A 241 -13.83 22.34 30.80
CA THR A 241 -13.90 23.80 30.73
C THR A 241 -13.69 24.29 29.29
N SER A 242 -12.74 23.72 28.56
CA SER A 242 -12.48 24.05 27.15
C SER A 242 -13.64 23.66 26.24
N LEU A 243 -14.33 22.55 26.51
CA LEU A 243 -15.54 22.16 25.77
C LEU A 243 -16.69 23.13 26.02
N ILE A 244 -16.90 23.51 27.27
CA ILE A 244 -17.94 24.48 27.65
C ILE A 244 -17.67 25.83 27.00
N SER A 245 -16.41 26.29 26.94
CA SER A 245 -16.07 27.58 26.31
C SER A 245 -16.25 27.59 24.78
N HIS A 246 -16.32 26.43 24.13
CA HIS A 246 -16.53 26.31 22.68
C HIS A 246 -17.93 25.80 22.32
N MET A 247 -18.83 25.62 23.30
CA MET A 247 -20.19 25.12 23.05
C MET A 247 -20.98 26.08 22.17
N ASP A 248 -20.86 27.39 22.37
CA ASP A 248 -21.59 28.38 21.57
C ASP A 248 -21.17 28.31 20.09
N THR A 249 -19.87 28.13 19.82
CA THR A 249 -19.35 27.92 18.46
C THR A 249 -19.87 26.63 17.84
N MET A 250 -19.95 25.55 18.62
CA MET A 250 -20.50 24.27 18.15
C MET A 250 -22.01 24.37 17.87
N ASN A 251 -22.76 25.08 18.71
CA ASN A 251 -24.20 25.28 18.54
C ASN A 251 -24.49 26.17 17.32
N SER A 252 -23.74 27.26 17.12
CA SER A 252 -23.86 28.10 15.93
C SER A 252 -23.61 27.33 14.63
N ASN A 253 -22.70 26.35 14.62
CA ASN A 253 -22.47 25.49 13.45
C ASN A 253 -23.68 24.61 13.09
N VAL A 254 -24.47 24.21 14.10
CA VAL A 254 -25.69 23.42 13.92
C VAL A 254 -26.89 24.31 13.57
N GLU A 255 -26.99 25.49 14.18
CA GLU A 255 -28.05 26.47 13.91
C GLU A 255 -28.00 27.04 12.49
N GLN A 256 -26.80 27.12 11.90
CA GLN A 256 -26.61 27.57 10.52
C GLN A 256 -26.82 26.45 9.47
N MET A 257 -27.18 25.24 9.89
CA MET A 257 -27.38 24.10 8.98
C MET A 257 -28.69 24.25 8.21
N VAL A 258 -28.63 24.11 6.89
CA VAL A 258 -29.79 23.94 6.01
C VAL A 258 -29.94 22.46 5.69
N CYS A 259 -31.17 21.96 5.49
CA CYS A 259 -31.43 20.56 5.14
C CYS A 259 -31.08 20.21 3.68
N THR A 260 -29.82 20.45 3.29
CA THR A 260 -29.24 20.01 2.01
C THR A 260 -28.04 19.11 2.28
N GLU A 261 -27.78 18.16 1.39
CA GLU A 261 -26.68 17.19 1.51
C GLU A 261 -25.31 17.88 1.70
N GLN A 262 -25.02 18.90 0.89
CA GLN A 262 -23.79 19.69 0.99
C GLN A 262 -23.67 20.48 2.30
N SER A 263 -24.78 20.99 2.85
CA SER A 263 -24.77 21.73 4.10
C SER A 263 -24.54 20.80 5.29
N ILE A 264 -25.08 19.58 5.26
CA ILE A 264 -24.86 18.58 6.30
C ILE A 264 -23.38 18.17 6.35
N GLU A 265 -22.78 17.89 5.18
CA GLU A 265 -21.36 17.52 5.10
C GLU A 265 -20.45 18.64 5.61
N ASN A 266 -20.71 19.88 5.21
CA ASN A 266 -19.97 21.05 5.68
C ASN A 266 -20.10 21.26 7.20
N THR A 267 -21.28 21.03 7.78
CA THR A 267 -21.50 21.13 9.23
C THR A 267 -20.75 20.03 9.98
N VAL A 268 -20.74 18.79 9.47
CA VAL A 268 -19.98 17.68 10.06
C VAL A 268 -18.48 17.96 10.05
N ILE A 269 -17.94 18.51 8.95
CA ILE A 269 -16.54 18.89 8.85
C ILE A 269 -16.19 19.96 9.90
N LYS A 270 -16.93 21.07 9.94
CA LYS A 270 -16.69 22.18 10.89
C LYS A 270 -16.81 21.74 12.35
N PHE A 271 -17.80 20.91 12.66
CA PHE A 271 -17.99 20.35 13.99
C PHE A 271 -16.79 19.47 14.38
N THR A 272 -16.34 18.61 13.47
CA THR A 272 -15.19 17.73 13.68
C THR A 272 -13.88 18.50 13.84
N GLU A 273 -13.67 19.57 13.07
CA GLU A 273 -12.50 20.46 13.21
C GLU A 273 -12.48 21.20 14.56
N THR A 274 -13.64 21.71 14.98
CA THR A 274 -13.79 22.38 16.27
C THR A 274 -13.51 21.40 17.41
N LEU A 275 -14.07 20.19 17.36
CA LEU A 275 -13.80 19.12 18.33
C LEU A 275 -12.32 18.76 18.35
N ASN A 276 -11.70 18.53 17.20
CA ASN A 276 -10.28 18.17 17.15
C ASN A 276 -9.39 19.27 17.71
N THR A 277 -9.73 20.55 17.48
CA THR A 277 -8.99 21.68 18.05
C THR A 277 -9.07 21.70 19.58
N VAL A 278 -10.26 21.43 20.13
CA VAL A 278 -10.50 21.41 21.58
C VAL A 278 -9.86 20.17 22.23
N PHE A 279 -9.99 18.98 21.63
CA PHE A 279 -9.56 17.72 22.27
C PHE A 279 -8.08 17.39 22.07
N LYS A 280 -7.49 17.77 20.94
CA LYS A 280 -6.11 17.37 20.58
C LYS A 280 -5.07 17.75 21.63
N PRO A 281 -5.06 18.96 22.24
CA PRO A 281 -4.10 19.32 23.28
C PRO A 281 -4.16 18.45 24.55
N PHE A 282 -5.31 17.81 24.82
CA PHE A 282 -5.55 16.98 26.01
C PHE A 282 -5.40 15.48 25.74
N CYS A 283 -5.38 15.07 24.46
CA CYS A 283 -5.36 13.67 24.05
C CYS A 283 -4.05 13.27 23.36
N GLU A 284 -3.33 14.23 22.75
CA GLU A 284 -2.12 13.93 21.99
C GLU A 284 -0.90 13.78 22.91
N LYS A 285 -0.33 12.58 22.94
CA LYS A 285 0.95 12.31 23.61
C LYS A 285 2.02 12.02 22.58
N HIS A 286 3.10 12.79 22.62
CA HIS A 286 4.28 12.58 21.78
C HIS A 286 5.29 11.71 22.53
N TYR A 287 5.79 10.67 21.88
CA TYR A 287 6.93 9.91 22.39
C TYR A 287 8.00 9.68 21.34
N CYS A 288 9.23 9.63 21.81
CA CYS A 288 10.44 9.38 21.04
C CYS A 288 10.92 7.97 21.36
N ILE A 289 10.91 7.07 20.38
CA ILE A 289 11.51 5.74 20.54
C ILE A 289 12.97 5.80 20.05
N LYS A 290 13.91 5.80 21.00
CA LYS A 290 15.33 5.55 20.72
C LYS A 290 15.54 4.05 20.44
N ARG A 291 16.16 3.71 19.31
CA ARG A 291 16.39 2.31 18.90
C ARG A 291 17.36 1.52 19.79
N ASN A 292 18.09 2.18 20.70
CA ASN A 292 19.06 1.55 21.60
C ASN A 292 18.48 1.20 22.99
N ALA A 293 17.27 0.68 23.05
CA ALA A 293 16.74 0.06 24.27
C ALA A 293 16.99 -1.46 24.25
N THR A 294 18.25 -1.88 24.28
CA THR A 294 18.58 -3.19 24.85
C THR A 294 18.17 -3.16 26.32
N ASN A 295 17.29 -4.07 26.71
CA ASN A 295 16.76 -4.28 28.07
C ASN A 295 15.65 -3.33 28.54
N ILE A 296 14.49 -3.37 27.87
CA ILE A 296 13.24 -3.17 28.61
C ILE A 296 12.97 -4.47 29.37
N LYS A 297 13.26 -4.48 30.67
CA LYS A 297 12.73 -5.50 31.59
C LYS A 297 11.22 -5.50 31.42
N SER A 298 10.67 -6.59 30.90
CA SER A 298 9.23 -6.77 30.73
C SER A 298 8.54 -6.59 32.08
N ASN A 299 7.77 -5.52 32.25
CA ASN A 299 6.81 -5.42 33.33
C ASN A 299 5.89 -6.64 33.25
N LYS A 300 5.95 -7.52 34.26
CA LYS A 300 5.21 -8.79 34.34
C LYS A 300 3.68 -8.64 34.44
N ASN A 301 3.12 -7.44 34.26
CA ASN A 301 1.69 -7.15 34.43
C ASN A 301 1.02 -6.58 33.17
N SER A 302 1.59 -6.75 31.97
CA SER A 302 0.78 -6.58 30.76
C SER A 302 -0.20 -7.76 30.64
N LEU A 303 -1.47 -7.47 30.36
CA LEU A 303 -2.48 -8.46 29.94
C LEU A 303 -1.83 -9.54 29.06
N PRO A 304 -2.16 -10.83 29.25
CA PRO A 304 -1.49 -11.90 28.53
C PRO A 304 -1.49 -11.59 27.03
N ASN A 305 -0.27 -11.55 26.49
CA ASN A 305 -0.02 -11.53 25.05
C ASN A 305 -0.96 -12.59 24.44
N LYS A 306 -1.91 -12.18 23.58
CA LYS A 306 -2.89 -13.04 22.87
C LYS A 306 -3.18 -14.37 23.60
N PRO A 307 -4.31 -14.55 24.31
CA PRO A 307 -4.54 -15.70 25.21
C PRO A 307 -4.35 -17.10 24.61
N TRP A 308 -4.39 -17.22 23.28
CA TRP A 308 -4.15 -18.43 22.51
C TRP A 308 -2.69 -18.67 22.10
N PHE A 309 -1.77 -17.73 22.38
CA PHE A 309 -0.37 -17.76 21.97
C PHE A 309 0.47 -18.46 23.03
N ASP A 310 0.77 -19.74 22.78
CA ASP A 310 1.50 -20.61 23.70
C ASP A 310 3.01 -20.68 23.38
N ASP A 311 3.75 -21.48 24.14
CA ASP A 311 5.21 -21.65 23.95
C ASP A 311 5.55 -22.30 22.60
N ARG A 312 4.69 -23.18 22.10
CA ARG A 312 4.87 -23.77 20.78
C ARG A 312 4.71 -22.73 19.65
N CYS A 313 3.88 -21.72 19.82
CA CYS A 313 3.85 -20.58 18.90
C CYS A 313 5.19 -19.85 18.89
N LYS A 314 5.85 -19.66 20.05
CA LYS A 314 7.17 -19.02 20.14
C LYS A 314 8.24 -19.85 19.45
N GLU A 315 8.25 -21.16 19.69
CA GLU A 315 9.18 -22.09 19.05
C GLU A 315 9.07 -22.03 17.53
N LEU A 316 7.84 -22.08 16.99
CA LEU A 316 7.60 -22.03 15.55
C LEU A 316 7.79 -20.63 14.95
N TYR A 317 7.71 -19.57 15.75
CA TYR A 317 7.98 -18.19 15.33
C TYR A 317 9.44 -17.98 14.86
N ILE A 318 10.33 -18.94 15.11
CA ILE A 318 11.69 -18.94 14.57
C ILE A 318 11.72 -18.87 13.02
N TYR A 319 10.63 -19.18 12.33
CA TYR A 319 10.54 -19.01 10.87
C TYR A 319 10.86 -17.58 10.40
N HIS A 320 10.73 -16.56 11.28
CA HIS A 320 11.20 -15.19 10.99
C HIS A 320 12.70 -15.09 10.72
N CYS A 321 13.52 -15.94 11.36
CA CYS A 321 14.93 -16.05 11.05
C CYS A 321 15.15 -16.61 9.64
N ASN A 322 14.26 -17.51 9.19
CA ASN A 322 14.29 -18.06 7.83
C ASN A 322 13.90 -17.01 6.78
N ILE A 323 13.04 -16.04 7.10
CA ILE A 323 12.77 -14.88 6.23
C ILE A 323 14.07 -14.09 6.02
N ARG A 324 14.77 -13.75 7.10
CA ARG A 324 16.05 -13.02 7.03
C ARG A 324 17.11 -13.80 6.24
N ARG A 325 17.18 -15.12 6.45
CA ARG A 325 18.09 -16.01 5.72
C ARG A 325 17.77 -16.03 4.23
N PHE A 326 16.49 -16.09 3.86
CA PHE A 326 16.04 -16.04 2.48
C PHE A 326 16.36 -14.69 1.82
N ASN A 327 16.09 -13.57 2.48
CA ASN A 327 16.43 -12.24 1.95
C ASN A 327 17.93 -12.07 1.71
N ARG A 328 18.78 -12.61 2.60
CA ARG A 328 20.25 -12.59 2.44
C ARG A 328 20.73 -13.44 1.26
N ASN A 329 20.05 -14.55 0.97
CA ASN A 329 20.42 -15.44 -0.12
C ASN A 329 19.17 -16.16 -0.66
N ARG A 330 18.66 -15.66 -1.80
CA ARG A 330 17.40 -16.08 -2.43
C ARG A 330 17.57 -17.33 -3.29
N ASN A 331 18.01 -18.44 -2.68
CA ASN A 331 18.10 -19.72 -3.36
C ASN A 331 16.92 -20.66 -3.02
N ASN A 332 16.75 -21.70 -3.84
CA ASN A 332 15.67 -22.67 -3.70
C ASN A 332 15.68 -23.40 -2.34
N LEU A 333 16.85 -23.68 -1.78
CA LEU A 333 16.96 -24.32 -0.47
C LEU A 333 16.41 -23.43 0.65
N ASN A 334 16.85 -22.17 0.70
CA ASN A 334 16.36 -21.20 1.68
C ASN A 334 14.86 -20.93 1.49
N ARG A 335 14.37 -20.92 0.24
CA ARG A 335 12.94 -20.81 -0.08
C ARG A 335 12.15 -21.98 0.51
N GLN A 336 12.59 -23.22 0.29
CA GLN A 336 11.91 -24.42 0.81
C GLN A 336 11.85 -24.41 2.34
N VAL A 337 12.98 -24.12 3.01
CA VAL A 337 13.06 -24.01 4.48
C VAL A 337 12.11 -22.93 5.01
N LEU A 338 12.05 -21.78 4.34
CA LEU A 338 11.12 -20.71 4.71
C LEU A 338 9.66 -21.13 4.55
N ILE A 339 9.29 -21.75 3.42
CA ILE A 339 7.91 -22.19 3.15
C ILE A 339 7.47 -23.21 4.20
N GLU A 340 8.30 -24.22 4.48
CA GLU A 340 7.97 -25.27 5.43
C GLU A 340 7.80 -24.73 6.85
N SER A 341 8.75 -23.91 7.31
CA SER A 341 8.68 -23.30 8.63
C SER A 341 7.51 -22.31 8.78
N LYS A 342 7.21 -21.51 7.74
CA LYS A 342 6.04 -20.62 7.70
C LYS A 342 4.73 -21.43 7.73
N LYS A 343 4.65 -22.52 6.97
CA LYS A 343 3.48 -23.43 6.95
C LYS A 343 3.24 -24.02 8.33
N ASN A 344 4.27 -24.58 8.96
CA ASN A 344 4.17 -25.17 10.30
C ASN A 344 3.69 -24.14 11.33
N TYR A 345 4.24 -22.93 11.31
CA TYR A 345 3.80 -21.85 12.18
C TYR A 345 2.33 -21.47 11.91
N LYS A 346 1.95 -21.18 10.67
CA LYS A 346 0.59 -20.71 10.33
C LYS A 346 -0.47 -21.77 10.57
N SER A 347 -0.21 -23.03 10.25
CA SER A 347 -1.12 -24.13 10.57
C SER A 347 -1.34 -24.27 12.08
N TYR A 348 -0.28 -24.14 12.88
CA TYR A 348 -0.38 -24.17 14.34
C TYR A 348 -1.14 -22.96 14.89
N GLU A 349 -0.74 -21.74 14.49
CA GLU A 349 -1.36 -20.47 14.86
C GLU A 349 -2.87 -20.50 14.60
N ASN A 350 -3.28 -20.93 13.40
CA ASN A 350 -4.69 -21.02 13.03
C ASN A 350 -5.45 -22.08 13.84
N ARG A 351 -4.80 -23.16 14.27
CA ARG A 351 -5.42 -24.18 15.12
C ARG A 351 -5.65 -23.65 16.53
N VAL A 352 -4.65 -23.04 17.16
CA VAL A 352 -4.78 -22.53 18.54
C VAL A 352 -5.75 -21.36 18.61
N LYS A 353 -5.76 -20.46 17.61
CA LYS A 353 -6.76 -19.39 17.48
C LYS A 353 -8.18 -19.96 17.40
N ARG A 354 -8.42 -20.95 16.53
CA ARG A 354 -9.74 -21.57 16.38
C ARG A 354 -10.19 -22.28 17.67
N ASN A 355 -9.29 -22.99 18.33
CA ASN A 355 -9.59 -23.65 19.60
C ASN A 355 -9.97 -22.64 20.68
N TYR A 356 -9.25 -21.51 20.74
CA TYR A 356 -9.56 -20.44 21.69
C TYR A 356 -10.89 -19.76 21.38
N LEU A 357 -11.17 -19.41 20.12
CA LEU A 357 -12.47 -18.85 19.72
C LEU A 357 -13.62 -19.80 20.05
N ARG A 358 -13.43 -21.12 19.85
CA ARG A 358 -14.42 -22.13 20.23
C ARG A 358 -14.60 -22.21 21.75
N TYR A 359 -13.51 -22.18 22.51
CA TYR A 359 -13.56 -22.15 23.97
C TYR A 359 -14.30 -20.90 24.47
N GLU A 360 -13.98 -19.73 23.93
CA GLU A 360 -14.62 -18.46 24.25
C GLU A 360 -16.12 -18.51 23.94
N GLY A 361 -16.49 -18.99 22.74
CA GLY A 361 -17.90 -19.22 22.37
C GLY A 361 -18.63 -20.15 23.35
N ASN A 362 -18.02 -21.27 23.74
CA ASN A 362 -18.59 -22.19 24.73
C ASN A 362 -18.73 -21.55 26.11
N GLN A 363 -17.77 -20.71 26.54
CA GLN A 363 -17.83 -19.98 27.81
C GLN A 363 -18.97 -18.96 27.81
N ILE A 364 -19.14 -18.22 26.70
CA ILE A 364 -20.23 -17.27 26.52
C ILE A 364 -21.58 -17.99 26.61
N ASP A 365 -21.72 -19.13 25.93
CA ASP A 365 -22.93 -19.96 25.98
C ASP A 365 -23.22 -20.51 27.37
N TYR A 366 -22.18 -20.94 28.09
CA TYR A 366 -22.28 -21.37 29.47
C TYR A 366 -22.74 -20.23 30.39
N TRP A 367 -22.14 -19.04 30.29
CA TRP A 367 -22.56 -17.87 31.07
C TRP A 367 -23.99 -17.45 30.73
N ARG A 368 -24.38 -17.50 29.45
CA ARG A 368 -25.77 -17.23 29.05
C ARG A 368 -26.77 -18.14 29.78
N LYS A 369 -26.46 -19.43 29.92
CA LYS A 369 -27.35 -20.43 30.54
C LYS A 369 -27.28 -20.47 32.06
N HIS A 370 -26.09 -20.32 32.64
CA HIS A 370 -25.82 -20.63 34.05
C HIS A 370 -25.30 -19.45 34.86
N ASN A 371 -24.84 -18.36 34.24
CA ASN A 371 -24.36 -17.17 34.94
C ASN A 371 -24.69 -15.86 34.19
N PRO A 372 -25.97 -15.44 34.18
CA PRO A 372 -26.43 -14.27 33.40
C PRO A 372 -25.72 -12.96 33.77
N LYS A 373 -25.28 -12.82 35.04
CA LYS A 373 -24.51 -11.64 35.50
C LYS A 373 -23.17 -11.54 34.76
N GLN A 374 -22.41 -12.64 34.64
CA GLN A 374 -21.14 -12.66 33.90
C GLN A 374 -21.35 -12.45 32.40
N PHE A 375 -22.41 -13.03 31.83
CA PHE A 375 -22.78 -12.82 30.43
C PHE A 375 -23.08 -11.34 30.12
N LEU A 376 -23.81 -10.64 30.99
CA LEU A 376 -24.10 -9.21 30.83
C LEU A 376 -22.84 -8.33 30.98
N ILE A 377 -21.90 -8.71 31.85
CA ILE A 377 -20.60 -8.01 31.98
C ILE A 377 -19.80 -8.14 30.69
N TYR A 378 -19.74 -9.34 30.10
CA TYR A 378 -19.09 -9.59 28.82
C TYR A 378 -19.69 -8.73 27.70
N LEU A 379 -21.03 -8.71 27.54
CA LEU A 379 -21.72 -7.90 26.53
C LEU A 379 -21.47 -6.39 26.69
N LYS A 380 -21.43 -5.89 27.92
CA LYS A 380 -21.12 -4.47 28.19
C LYS A 380 -19.69 -4.10 27.80
N LYS A 381 -18.75 -5.05 27.90
CA LYS A 381 -17.35 -4.85 27.50
C LYS A 381 -17.23 -4.78 25.98
N GLU A 382 -17.84 -5.72 25.25
CA GLU A 382 -17.81 -5.76 23.78
C GLU A 382 -18.50 -4.55 23.14
N ARG A 383 -19.62 -4.07 23.71
CA ARG A 383 -20.27 -2.83 23.24
C ARG A 383 -19.38 -1.59 23.34
N ARG A 384 -18.46 -1.53 24.31
CA ARG A 384 -17.50 -0.41 24.42
C ARG A 384 -16.39 -0.50 23.37
N THR A 385 -16.10 -1.69 22.87
CA THR A 385 -15.08 -1.93 21.83
C THR A 385 -15.61 -1.62 20.43
N LEU A 386 -16.92 -1.80 20.20
CA LEU A 386 -17.59 -1.48 18.93
C LEU A 386 -17.90 0.01 18.71
N ILE A 387 -17.79 0.86 19.74
CA ILE A 387 -18.04 2.32 19.65
C ILE A 387 -16.74 3.10 19.30
N VAL A 388 -15.62 2.40 19.02
CA VAL A 388 -14.31 3.01 18.71
C VAL A 388 -13.81 2.65 17.30
N ILE A 389 -14.73 2.27 16.41
CA ILE A 389 -14.51 2.22 14.95
C ILE A 389 -15.54 3.15 14.34
#